data_AF-A0A8X7XR14-F1
#
_entry.id   AF-A0A8X7XR14-F1
#
_cell.length_a   1.000
_cell.length_b   1.000
_cell.length_c   1.000
_cell.angle_alpha   90.00
_cell.angle_beta   90.00
_cell.angle_gamma   90.00
#
_symmetry.space_group_name_H-M   'P 1'
#
loop_
_entity.id
_entity.type
_entity.pdbx_description
1 polymer ?
#
loop_
_entity_poly.entity_id
_entity_poly.type
_entity_poly.pdbx_seq_one_letter_code
_entity_poly.pdbx_strand_id
1 'polypeptide(L)'
;MTIFAPTDNAFNNLKAGALNALTQQQQVQLLQYHMLPKFYSLSNLLLVSNPVPTQASGQDGVWGLNFTGQSNQVNVSTGLVEVQINNALRQDSPLAVYPVDKVLLPEELFGVKPPSASPPAPATNASSSGKSNSSDTAAEPSPGKNSAGGRNVALGLIFGLGFLSMGILS
;
A
#
# COMPACT_ATOMS: atom_id res chain seq x y z
N MET A 1 -22.17 2.35 6.78
CA MET A 1 -20.83 2.51 7.39
C MET A 1 -20.71 1.61 8.59
N THR A 2 -19.49 1.24 8.93
CA THR A 2 -19.17 0.55 10.19
C THR A 2 -18.08 1.33 10.89
N ILE A 3 -18.21 1.58 12.18
CA ILE A 3 -17.27 2.36 12.98
C ILE A 3 -16.77 1.49 14.13
N PHE A 4 -15.45 1.38 14.28
CA PHE A 4 -14.79 0.79 15.43
C PHE A 4 -14.37 1.92 16.36
N ALA A 5 -15.10 2.11 17.46
CA ALA A 5 -14.91 3.23 18.38
C ALA A 5 -14.02 2.79 19.55
N PRO A 6 -12.77 3.28 19.66
CA PRO A 6 -11.94 2.99 20.81
C PRO A 6 -12.51 3.64 22.07
N THR A 7 -12.51 2.90 23.18
CA THR A 7 -12.91 3.45 24.49
C THR A 7 -11.87 4.41 25.04
N ASP A 8 -12.21 5.22 26.05
CA ASP A 8 -11.23 6.10 26.71
C ASP A 8 -10.04 5.29 27.27
N ASN A 9 -10.32 4.08 27.76
CA ASN A 9 -9.28 3.16 28.21
C ASN A 9 -8.34 2.74 27.07
N ALA A 10 -8.84 2.59 25.85
CA ALA A 10 -8.01 2.28 24.69
C ALA A 10 -6.94 3.34 24.44
N PHE A 11 -7.30 4.63 24.59
CA PHE A 11 -6.37 5.75 24.46
C PHE A 11 -5.38 5.83 25.62
N ASN A 12 -5.82 5.56 26.85
CA ASN A 12 -4.95 5.53 28.02
C ASN A 12 -3.87 4.43 27.93
N ASN A 13 -4.18 3.32 27.23
CA ASN A 13 -3.24 2.21 27.02
C ASN A 13 -2.29 2.43 25.84
N LEU A 14 -2.40 3.53 25.10
CA LEU A 14 -1.45 3.86 24.04
C LEU A 14 -0.10 4.28 24.60
N LYS A 15 0.95 4.03 23.81
CA LYS A 15 2.29 4.54 24.10
C LYS A 15 2.23 6.07 24.21
N ALA A 16 2.72 6.60 25.32
CA ALA A 16 2.78 8.04 25.53
C ALA A 16 3.50 8.73 24.35
N GLY A 17 2.88 9.77 23.79
CA GLY A 17 3.42 10.51 22.65
C GLY A 17 3.14 9.90 21.27
N ALA A 18 2.51 8.72 21.16
CA ALA A 18 2.23 8.08 19.87
C ALA A 18 1.38 8.95 18.94
N LEU A 19 0.30 9.55 19.46
CA LEU A 19 -0.56 10.45 18.67
C LEU A 19 0.09 11.82 18.42
N ASN A 20 0.94 12.30 19.34
CA ASN A 20 1.67 13.57 19.19
C ASN A 20 2.77 13.50 18.13
N ALA A 21 3.27 12.29 17.83
CA ALA A 21 4.24 12.08 16.76
C ALA A 21 3.61 12.13 15.36
N LEU A 22 2.27 12.11 15.27
CA LEU A 22 1.55 12.13 14.00
C LEU A 22 1.23 13.56 13.56
N THR A 23 1.33 13.81 12.26
CA THR A 23 0.83 15.06 11.66
C THR A 23 -0.70 15.09 11.66
N GLN A 24 -1.30 16.27 11.50
CA GLN A 24 -2.77 16.41 11.41
C GLN A 24 -3.37 15.52 10.31
N GLN A 25 -2.69 15.39 9.16
CA GLN A 25 -3.13 14.51 8.08
C GLN A 25 -3.09 13.03 8.50
N GLN A 26 -2.04 12.61 9.18
CA GLN A 26 -1.92 11.24 9.70
C GLN A 26 -2.94 10.94 10.80
N GLN A 27 -3.32 11.92 11.62
CA GLN A 27 -4.38 11.78 12.61
C GLN A 27 -5.76 11.59 11.95
N VAL A 28 -6.06 12.34 10.89
CA VAL A 28 -7.28 12.15 10.11
C VAL A 28 -7.29 10.76 9.47
N GLN A 29 -6.16 10.33 8.91
CA GLN A 29 -6.01 9.02 8.32
C GLN A 29 -6.21 7.90 9.36
N LEU A 30 -5.68 8.06 10.57
CA LEU A 30 -5.91 7.14 11.68
C LEU A 30 -7.39 7.05 12.05
N LEU A 31 -8.10 8.18 12.08
CA LEU A 31 -9.54 8.18 12.32
C LEU A 31 -10.30 7.45 11.22
N GLN A 32 -9.93 7.66 9.96
CA GLN A 32 -10.51 6.95 8.82
C GLN A 32 -10.21 5.44 8.85
N TYR A 33 -9.06 5.03 9.40
CA TYR A 33 -8.72 3.62 9.56
C TYR A 33 -9.68 2.89 10.51
N HIS A 34 -10.32 3.60 11.42
CA HIS A 34 -11.34 3.03 12.33
C HIS A 34 -12.72 2.88 11.69
N MET A 35 -12.88 3.21 10.40
CA MET A 35 -14.17 3.19 9.71
C MET A 35 -14.12 2.31 8.46
N LEU A 36 -15.17 1.52 8.21
CA LEU A 36 -15.36 0.78 6.96
C LEU A 36 -16.41 1.43 6.06
N PRO A 37 -16.19 1.49 4.73
CA PRO A 37 -17.08 2.07 3.74
C PRO A 37 -18.49 1.45 3.66
N LYS A 38 -18.72 0.32 4.32
CA LYS A 38 -19.98 -0.43 4.20
C LYS A 38 -20.46 -0.82 5.59
N PHE A 39 -21.77 -1.05 5.67
CA PHE A 39 -22.37 -1.62 6.86
C PHE A 39 -22.02 -3.12 6.93
N TYR A 40 -21.48 -3.55 8.07
CA TYR A 40 -21.19 -4.94 8.36
C TYR A 40 -21.74 -5.30 9.75
N SER A 41 -22.56 -6.35 9.82
CA SER A 41 -22.89 -7.04 11.07
C SER A 41 -21.70 -7.88 11.55
N LEU A 42 -21.69 -8.29 12.82
CA LEU A 42 -20.67 -9.22 13.34
C LEU A 42 -20.56 -10.49 12.47
N SER A 43 -21.69 -11.07 12.06
CA SER A 43 -21.69 -12.24 11.18
C SER A 43 -21.10 -11.93 9.80
N ASN A 44 -21.40 -10.77 9.21
CA ASN A 44 -20.81 -10.39 7.92
C ASN A 44 -19.29 -10.20 8.03
N LEU A 45 -18.81 -9.63 9.14
CA LEU A 45 -17.38 -9.45 9.39
C LEU A 45 -16.62 -10.79 9.46
N LEU A 46 -17.28 -11.90 9.79
CA LEU A 46 -16.66 -13.23 9.75
C LEU A 46 -16.63 -13.86 8.35
N LEU A 47 -17.47 -13.38 7.44
CA LEU A 47 -17.65 -13.93 6.10
C LEU A 47 -16.91 -13.13 5.01
N VAL A 48 -16.44 -11.93 5.33
CA VAL A 48 -15.68 -11.08 4.41
C VAL A 48 -14.31 -11.67 4.11
N SER A 49 -13.84 -11.43 2.87
CA SER A 49 -12.45 -11.75 2.52
C SER A 49 -11.52 -10.73 3.14
N ASN A 50 -10.53 -11.22 3.87
CA ASN A 50 -9.46 -10.41 4.43
C ASN A 50 -8.37 -10.13 3.37
N PRO A 51 -7.66 -9.00 3.44
CA PRO A 51 -7.92 -7.85 4.33
C PRO A 51 -9.05 -6.94 3.80
N VAL A 52 -9.87 -6.41 4.71
CA VAL A 52 -11.01 -5.54 4.36
C VAL A 52 -10.56 -4.08 4.32
N PRO A 53 -10.77 -3.35 3.22
CA PRO A 53 -10.36 -1.96 3.10
C PRO A 53 -11.17 -1.04 4.00
N THR A 54 -10.47 -0.19 4.75
CA THR A 54 -11.04 0.88 5.58
C THR A 54 -11.28 2.17 4.77
N GLN A 55 -11.89 3.19 5.39
CA GLN A 55 -12.02 4.52 4.80
C GLN A 55 -10.68 5.21 4.56
N ALA A 56 -9.64 4.80 5.27
CA ALA A 56 -8.28 5.29 5.03
C ALA A 56 -7.69 4.74 3.72
N SER A 57 -8.26 3.66 3.15
CA SER A 57 -7.79 3.13 1.87
C SER A 57 -8.06 4.13 0.75
N GLY A 58 -7.05 4.38 -0.08
CA GLY A 58 -7.11 5.40 -1.13
C GLY A 58 -6.11 5.13 -2.25
N GLN A 59 -5.68 6.19 -2.95
CA GLN A 59 -4.64 6.06 -3.98
C GLN A 59 -3.27 5.70 -3.39
N ASP A 60 -3.04 6.05 -2.13
CA ASP A 60 -1.76 5.84 -1.44
C ASP A 60 -1.56 4.40 -0.90
N GLY A 61 -2.56 3.53 -1.05
CA GLY A 61 -2.50 2.13 -0.64
C GLY A 61 -3.81 1.60 -0.04
N VAL A 62 -3.84 0.28 0.19
CA VAL A 62 -4.96 -0.40 0.83
C VAL A 62 -4.65 -0.57 2.31
N TRP A 63 -5.45 0.09 3.15
CA TRP A 63 -5.31 0.09 4.60
C TRP A 63 -6.34 -0.89 5.15
N GLY A 64 -5.91 -2.14 5.28
CA GLY A 64 -6.78 -3.27 5.56
C GLY A 64 -6.94 -3.58 7.04
N LEU A 65 -8.12 -4.07 7.41
CA LEU A 65 -8.36 -4.75 8.69
C LEU A 65 -8.62 -6.23 8.42
N ASN A 66 -8.07 -7.09 9.28
CA ASN A 66 -8.31 -8.53 9.23
C ASN A 66 -9.34 -8.89 10.29
N PHE A 67 -10.39 -9.59 9.88
CA PHE A 67 -11.44 -10.07 10.76
C PHE A 67 -11.36 -11.59 10.87
N THR A 68 -11.32 -12.08 12.10
CA THR A 68 -11.40 -13.51 12.42
C THR A 68 -12.38 -13.69 13.57
N GLY A 69 -12.70 -14.92 13.95
CA GLY A 69 -13.57 -15.15 15.11
C GLY A 69 -14.44 -16.38 14.97
N GLN A 70 -15.34 -16.55 15.93
CA GLN A 70 -16.16 -17.74 16.11
C GLN A 70 -17.56 -17.36 16.61
N SER A 71 -18.59 -17.89 15.95
CA SER A 71 -20.01 -17.67 16.26
C SER A 71 -20.40 -16.18 16.35
N ASN A 72 -20.27 -15.59 17.54
CA ASN A 72 -20.74 -14.25 17.86
C ASN A 72 -19.64 -13.32 18.41
N GLN A 73 -18.39 -13.77 18.38
CA GLN A 73 -17.21 -13.01 18.74
C GLN A 73 -16.37 -12.77 17.49
N VAL A 74 -16.01 -11.51 17.24
CA VAL A 74 -15.17 -11.10 16.12
C VAL A 74 -13.88 -10.51 16.68
N ASN A 75 -12.73 -10.99 16.21
CA ASN A 75 -11.44 -10.38 16.46
C ASN A 75 -11.04 -9.54 15.25
N VAL A 76 -10.50 -8.35 15.50
CA VAL A 76 -9.97 -7.44 14.49
C VAL A 76 -8.48 -7.31 14.70
N SER A 77 -7.70 -7.57 13.65
CA SER A 77 -6.25 -7.46 13.67
C SER A 77 -5.75 -6.47 12.62
N THR A 78 -4.83 -5.60 13.06
CA THR A 78 -4.09 -4.66 12.20
C THR A 78 -2.69 -5.18 11.86
N GLY A 79 -2.33 -6.38 12.31
CA GLY A 79 -0.95 -6.91 12.29
C GLY A 79 -0.10 -6.46 13.49
N LEU A 80 -0.29 -5.22 13.97
CA LEU A 80 0.35 -4.70 15.17
C LEU A 80 -0.48 -4.87 16.44
N VAL A 81 -1.81 -4.77 16.30
CA VAL A 81 -2.76 -4.81 17.41
C VAL A 81 -3.90 -5.74 17.04
N GLU A 82 -4.31 -6.58 17.99
CA GLU A 82 -5.51 -7.38 17.91
C GLU A 82 -6.49 -6.96 19.01
N VAL A 83 -7.76 -6.80 18.64
CA VAL A 83 -8.86 -6.44 19.55
C VAL A 83 -10.04 -7.37 19.34
N GLN A 84 -10.76 -7.65 20.43
CA GLN A 84 -11.95 -8.47 20.41
C GLN A 84 -13.20 -7.58 20.44
N ILE A 85 -14.17 -7.90 19.61
CA ILE A 85 -15.49 -7.28 19.54
C ILE A 85 -16.51 -8.32 20.00
N ASN A 86 -17.09 -8.07 21.18
CA ASN A 86 -18.09 -8.93 21.80
C ASN A 86 -19.50 -8.38 21.72
N ASN A 87 -19.63 -7.06 21.58
CA ASN A 87 -20.91 -6.38 21.62
C ASN A 87 -20.95 -5.27 20.58
N ALA A 88 -22.15 -4.94 20.13
CA ALA A 88 -22.39 -3.78 19.27
C ALA A 88 -23.10 -2.71 20.10
N LEU A 89 -22.61 -1.46 20.06
CA LEU A 89 -23.38 -0.32 20.59
C LEU A 89 -24.56 -0.02 19.67
N ARG A 90 -24.36 -0.21 18.36
CA ARG A 90 -25.39 -0.13 17.33
C ARG A 90 -25.08 -1.11 16.21
N GLN A 91 -26.12 -1.71 15.64
CA GLN A 91 -25.98 -2.63 14.51
C GLN A 91 -27.21 -2.58 13.59
N ASP A 92 -27.67 -1.37 13.28
CA ASP A 92 -28.87 -1.14 12.46
C ASP A 92 -28.46 -0.49 11.14
N SER A 93 -28.88 -1.04 9.99
CA SER A 93 -28.57 -0.41 8.69
C SER A 93 -29.14 1.02 8.67
N PRO A 94 -28.34 2.05 8.30
CA PRO A 94 -27.07 1.99 7.56
C PRO A 94 -25.78 2.05 8.40
N LEU A 95 -25.85 1.99 9.74
CA LEU A 95 -24.73 2.26 10.64
C LEU A 95 -24.53 1.15 11.70
N ALA A 96 -23.32 0.58 11.73
CA ALA A 96 -22.85 -0.24 12.84
C ALA A 96 -21.76 0.48 13.63
N VAL A 97 -21.81 0.38 14.96
CA VAL A 97 -20.81 0.94 15.88
C VAL A 97 -20.40 -0.14 16.87
N TYR A 98 -19.12 -0.49 16.84
CA TYR A 98 -18.51 -1.50 17.68
C TYR A 98 -17.49 -0.85 18.60
N PRO A 99 -17.63 -0.98 19.93
CA PRO A 99 -16.61 -0.52 20.85
C PRO A 99 -15.39 -1.44 20.78
N VAL A 100 -14.20 -0.86 20.84
CA VAL A 100 -12.94 -1.62 20.89
C VAL A 100 -12.08 -1.16 22.06
N ASP A 101 -11.38 -2.09 22.68
CA ASP A 101 -10.57 -1.82 23.89
C ASP A 101 -9.15 -1.33 23.59
N LYS A 102 -8.75 -1.33 22.32
CA LYS A 102 -7.49 -0.73 21.85
C LYS A 102 -7.72 0.08 20.58
N VAL A 103 -6.93 1.13 20.42
CA VAL A 103 -6.90 1.89 19.17
C VAL A 103 -6.27 1.02 18.09
N LEU A 104 -6.92 0.93 16.94
CA LEU A 104 -6.42 0.19 15.78
C LEU A 104 -5.25 0.97 15.17
N LEU A 105 -4.06 0.36 15.20
CA LEU A 105 -2.83 0.98 14.72
C LEU A 105 -2.45 0.41 13.35
N PRO A 106 -2.52 1.22 12.28
CA PRO A 106 -2.09 0.80 10.94
C PRO A 106 -0.57 0.66 10.87
N GLU A 107 -0.09 -0.38 10.17
CA GLU A 107 1.33 -0.63 9.94
C GLU A 107 2.00 0.50 9.14
N GLU A 108 1.24 1.19 8.31
CA GLU A 108 1.69 2.30 7.47
C GLU A 108 2.12 3.52 8.28
N LEU A 109 1.54 3.71 9.47
CA LEU A 109 1.85 4.84 10.37
C LEU A 109 2.76 4.43 11.53
N PHE A 110 2.57 3.23 12.07
CA PHE A 110 3.23 2.78 13.31
C PHE A 110 4.22 1.64 13.11
N GLY A 111 4.27 1.04 11.92
CA GLY A 111 5.29 0.07 11.56
C GLY A 111 6.66 0.71 11.43
N VAL A 112 7.68 -0.13 11.37
CA VAL A 112 9.08 0.30 11.19
C VAL A 112 9.22 0.84 9.77
N LYS A 113 9.00 2.15 9.61
CA LYS A 113 9.05 2.82 8.32
C LYS A 113 10.46 2.73 7.73
N PRO A 114 10.70 2.05 6.59
CA PRO A 114 11.90 2.35 5.80
C PRO A 114 11.83 3.84 5.41
N PRO A 115 12.95 4.57 5.46
CA PRO A 115 12.94 6.03 5.34
C PRO A 115 12.11 6.45 4.14
N SER A 116 11.07 7.26 4.39
CA SER A 116 10.30 7.91 3.33
C SER A 116 11.31 8.62 2.44
N ALA A 117 11.31 8.35 1.14
CA ALA A 117 12.03 9.18 0.21
C ALA A 117 11.64 10.64 0.49
N SER A 118 12.59 11.41 0.99
CA SER A 118 12.44 12.85 1.16
C SER A 118 11.94 13.43 -0.17
N PRO A 119 11.03 14.42 -0.16
CA PRO A 119 10.69 15.14 -1.38
C PRO A 119 11.98 15.55 -2.11
N PRO A 120 12.08 15.38 -3.45
CA PRO A 120 13.26 15.83 -4.16
C PRO A 120 13.47 17.30 -3.84
N ALA A 121 14.65 17.63 -3.33
CA ALA A 121 15.03 19.00 -3.03
C ALA A 121 14.80 19.85 -4.29
N PRO A 122 14.27 21.08 -4.18
CA PRO A 122 14.15 21.97 -5.31
C PRO A 122 15.52 22.18 -5.94
N ALA A 123 15.66 21.82 -7.21
CA ALA A 123 16.88 22.09 -7.96
C ALA A 123 17.04 23.61 -8.11
N THR A 124 17.95 24.21 -7.35
CA THR A 124 18.50 25.53 -7.65
C THR A 124 19.31 25.43 -8.93
N ASN A 125 18.69 25.82 -10.05
CA ASN A 125 19.40 26.15 -11.28
C ASN A 125 20.14 27.48 -11.07
N ALA A 126 21.45 27.40 -10.87
CA ALA A 126 22.37 28.50 -11.14
C ALA A 126 23.28 28.08 -12.31
N SER A 127 23.08 28.73 -13.45
CA SER A 127 23.89 28.62 -14.67
C SER A 127 25.12 29.53 -14.56
N SER A 128 26.31 29.04 -14.96
CA SER A 128 27.21 29.72 -15.93
C SER A 128 28.56 29.02 -16.15
N SER A 129 28.72 28.47 -17.36
CA SER A 129 29.82 28.61 -18.34
C SER A 129 31.33 28.45 -18.00
N GLY A 130 31.95 27.52 -18.76
CA GLY A 130 33.25 27.68 -19.47
C GLY A 130 34.44 26.87 -18.92
N LYS A 131 35.40 26.32 -19.67
CA LYS A 131 35.69 26.08 -21.11
C LYS A 131 37.02 25.27 -21.16
N SER A 132 37.23 24.46 -22.22
CA SER A 132 38.50 23.94 -22.79
C SER A 132 39.08 22.66 -22.15
N ASN A 133 39.29 21.50 -22.80
CA ASN A 133 39.74 21.01 -24.13
C ASN A 133 41.24 20.64 -24.17
N SER A 134 41.53 19.41 -24.66
CA SER A 134 42.76 18.83 -25.31
C SER A 134 42.82 17.32 -24.98
N SER A 135 42.38 16.40 -25.83
CA SER A 135 43.10 15.70 -26.94
C SER A 135 44.30 14.85 -26.51
N ASP A 136 44.26 13.52 -26.71
CA ASP A 136 45.02 12.89 -27.82
C ASP A 136 44.74 11.39 -28.05
N THR A 137 45.10 10.98 -29.27
CA THR A 137 44.74 9.80 -30.09
C THR A 137 45.74 8.63 -29.98
N ALA A 138 45.30 7.40 -30.36
CA ALA A 138 46.00 6.35 -31.16
C ALA A 138 45.74 4.93 -30.60
N ALA A 139 44.93 4.07 -31.25
CA ALA A 139 45.21 3.21 -32.41
C ALA A 139 45.92 1.86 -32.07
N GLU A 140 45.27 0.76 -32.49
CA GLU A 140 45.54 -0.69 -32.38
C GLU A 140 46.88 -1.15 -33.06
N PRO A 141 47.19 -2.46 -33.38
CA PRO A 141 46.55 -3.78 -33.10
C PRO A 141 47.52 -4.96 -32.77
N SER A 142 46.95 -6.17 -32.62
CA SER A 142 47.42 -7.50 -33.16
C SER A 142 47.60 -8.64 -32.11
N PRO A 143 47.77 -9.94 -32.50
CA PRO A 143 46.69 -10.94 -32.56
C PRO A 143 47.05 -12.30 -31.90
N GLY A 144 46.11 -13.27 -31.77
CA GLY A 144 46.49 -14.63 -31.32
C GLY A 144 45.39 -15.67 -31.05
N LYS A 145 44.91 -16.29 -32.13
CA LYS A 145 44.20 -17.59 -32.35
C LYS A 145 43.85 -18.58 -31.19
N ASN A 146 42.58 -19.03 -31.27
CA ASN A 146 42.00 -20.42 -31.24
C ASN A 146 42.13 -21.25 -29.93
N SER A 147 41.16 -22.05 -29.45
CA SER A 147 39.93 -22.66 -29.98
C SER A 147 39.11 -23.24 -28.80
N ALA A 148 37.77 -23.16 -28.83
CA ALA A 148 36.84 -24.28 -28.56
C ALA A 148 35.41 -23.81 -28.26
N GLY A 149 34.48 -24.21 -29.15
CA GLY A 149 33.15 -24.72 -28.79
C GLY A 149 32.10 -23.77 -28.19
N GLY A 150 31.13 -23.34 -29.01
CA GLY A 150 29.84 -22.84 -28.50
C GLY A 150 29.09 -21.97 -29.50
N ARG A 151 28.37 -22.57 -30.45
CA ARG A 151 27.47 -21.88 -31.39
C ARG A 151 26.17 -21.54 -30.66
N ASN A 152 25.72 -20.28 -30.71
CA ASN A 152 24.30 -19.93 -30.71
C ASN A 152 24.10 -18.59 -31.45
N VAL A 153 23.34 -18.64 -32.54
CA VAL A 153 23.00 -17.53 -33.44
C VAL A 153 21.62 -17.02 -33.03
N ALA A 154 21.50 -15.74 -32.66
CA ALA A 154 20.21 -15.07 -32.46
C ALA A 154 19.91 -14.18 -33.67
N LEU A 155 19.12 -14.71 -34.60
CA LEU A 155 18.60 -14.02 -35.79
C LEU A 155 17.13 -13.68 -35.54
N GLY A 156 16.78 -12.40 -35.71
CA GLY A 156 15.42 -11.89 -35.49
C GLY A 156 14.40 -12.40 -36.53
N LEU A 157 13.11 -12.21 -36.20
CA LEU A 157 12.00 -12.37 -37.13
C LEU A 157 10.88 -11.36 -36.80
N ILE A 158 10.68 -10.45 -37.76
CA ILE A 158 9.53 -9.56 -37.92
C ILE A 158 8.39 -10.40 -38.51
N PHE A 159 7.19 -10.38 -37.92
CA PHE A 159 5.98 -10.92 -38.53
C PHE A 159 4.90 -9.84 -38.60
N GLY A 160 4.61 -9.40 -39.82
CA GLY A 160 3.38 -8.73 -40.20
C GLY A 160 2.74 -9.48 -41.37
N LEU A 161 1.42 -9.66 -41.34
CA LEU A 161 0.47 -10.07 -42.40
C LEU A 161 -0.86 -10.41 -41.65
N GLY A 162 -2.05 -9.88 -41.88
CA GLY A 162 -2.67 -9.30 -43.08
C GLY A 162 -3.76 -10.25 -43.61
N PHE A 163 -5.04 -10.09 -43.22
CA PHE A 163 -6.27 -10.72 -43.78
C PHE A 163 -7.48 -9.92 -43.25
N LEU A 164 -8.27 -9.12 -44.00
CA LEU A 164 -9.25 -9.35 -45.09
C LEU A 164 -10.48 -10.20 -44.70
N SER A 165 -11.67 -9.58 -44.56
CA SER A 165 -12.90 -9.82 -45.36
C SER A 165 -14.23 -9.39 -44.69
N MET A 166 -15.20 -9.05 -45.56
CA MET A 166 -16.52 -8.40 -45.40
C MET A 166 -17.58 -9.10 -44.52
N GLY A 167 -18.40 -8.27 -43.85
CA GLY A 167 -19.88 -8.19 -43.97
C GLY A 167 -20.78 -9.31 -43.42
N ILE A 168 -21.82 -8.95 -42.63
CA ILE A 168 -23.17 -9.56 -42.61
C ILE A 168 -24.17 -8.60 -41.93
N LEU A 169 -25.37 -8.59 -42.51
CA LEU A 169 -26.61 -7.94 -42.09
C LEU A 169 -27.00 -8.20 -40.63
N SER A 170 -27.54 -7.20 -39.94
CA SER A 170 -28.93 -7.18 -39.43
C SER A 170 -29.24 -5.85 -38.73
#